data_AF-A0A924TTS6-F1
#
_entry.id   AF-A0A924TTS6-F1
#
_cell.length_a   1.000
_cell.length_b   1.000
_cell.length_c   1.000
_cell.angle_alpha   90.00
_cell.angle_beta   90.00
_cell.angle_gamma   90.00
#
_symmetry.space_group_name_H-M   'P 1'
#
loop_
_entity.id
_entity.type
_entity.pdbx_description
1 polymer ?
#
loop_
_entity_poly.entity_id
_entity_poly.type
_entity_poly.pdbx_seq_one_letter_code
_entity_poly.pdbx_strand_id
1 'polypeptide(L)'
;YFETGQGSALSANAHHGVDQQTCEARAYAVARRYRPLLVNTVVGFIGPEYLVDGKQIIRAGLEDHFCGKLLGLPMGCDICYTSHAEADSDDMDNLLVLLASAGLNFMMGVPGADDVMLNYQSTSFHDALFARQLLGLKRAPEFEAWLQRLGLTDAHGRLLPSPARPALAASFSPLLHGPAA
;
A
#
# COMPACT_ATOMS: atom_id res chain seq x y z
N TYR A 1 8.86 -6.76 -10.04
CA TYR A 1 8.27 -6.29 -8.77
C TYR A 1 9.21 -6.75 -7.68
N PHE A 2 9.64 -5.85 -6.80
CA PHE A 2 10.41 -6.20 -5.61
C PHE A 2 9.66 -5.71 -4.39
N GLU A 3 9.75 -6.50 -3.33
CA GLU A 3 9.19 -6.20 -2.03
C GLU A 3 10.32 -6.30 -1.01
N THR A 4 10.40 -5.34 -0.11
CA THR A 4 11.48 -5.18 0.87
C THR A 4 10.90 -4.84 2.25
N GLY A 5 11.75 -4.58 3.24
CA GLY A 5 11.29 -4.23 4.57
C GLY A 5 12.43 -4.30 5.58
N GLN A 6 12.47 -3.30 6.46
CA GLN A 6 13.36 -3.28 7.61
C GLN A 6 13.16 -4.54 8.47
N GLY A 7 14.26 -5.11 8.94
CA GLY A 7 14.27 -6.31 9.77
C GLY A 7 14.54 -7.61 9.01
N SER A 8 14.27 -7.65 7.71
CA SER A 8 14.47 -8.86 6.88
C SER A 8 15.90 -9.42 6.95
N ALA A 9 16.92 -8.57 6.83
CA ALA A 9 18.32 -9.00 6.92
C ALA A 9 18.73 -9.47 8.33
N LEU A 10 18.14 -8.88 9.38
CA LEU A 10 18.37 -9.30 10.76
C LEU A 10 17.72 -10.67 11.01
N SER A 11 16.47 -10.83 10.60
CA SER A 11 15.71 -12.09 10.65
C SER A 11 16.46 -13.24 9.97
N ALA A 12 17.06 -12.97 8.80
CA ALA A 12 17.84 -13.95 8.05
C ALA A 12 19.27 -14.20 8.61
N ASN A 13 19.66 -13.57 9.72
CA ASN A 13 21.02 -13.56 10.25
C ASN A 13 22.09 -13.17 9.20
N ALA A 14 21.73 -12.22 8.32
CA ALA A 14 22.54 -11.79 7.18
C ALA A 14 22.83 -10.27 7.19
N HIS A 15 22.57 -9.59 8.32
CA HIS A 15 22.81 -8.16 8.50
C HIS A 15 24.29 -7.83 8.76
N HIS A 16 25.11 -8.79 9.19
CA HIS A 16 26.56 -8.63 9.43
C HIS A 16 26.92 -7.44 10.34
N GLY A 17 26.11 -7.18 11.38
CA GLY A 17 26.31 -6.07 12.32
C GLY A 17 25.87 -4.69 11.80
N VAL A 18 25.22 -4.63 10.64
CA VAL A 18 24.67 -3.40 10.05
C VAL A 18 23.24 -3.18 10.53
N ASP A 19 22.85 -1.92 10.74
CA ASP A 19 21.50 -1.54 11.15
C ASP A 19 20.44 -1.80 10.05
N GLN A 20 19.17 -1.84 10.46
CA GLN A 20 18.04 -2.18 9.59
C GLN A 20 17.88 -1.21 8.42
N GLN A 21 17.99 0.11 8.67
CA GLN A 21 17.82 1.15 7.65
C GLN A 21 18.90 1.07 6.58
N THR A 22 20.15 0.85 6.98
CA THR A 22 21.26 0.69 6.03
C THR A 22 21.10 -0.58 5.20
N CYS A 23 20.63 -1.68 5.80
CA CYS A 23 20.32 -2.91 5.06
C CYS A 23 19.20 -2.69 4.03
N GLU A 24 18.15 -1.98 4.42
CA GLU A 24 17.00 -1.69 3.57
C GLU A 24 17.39 -0.79 2.39
N ALA A 25 18.20 0.25 2.62
CA ALA A 25 18.76 1.07 1.55
C ALA A 25 19.61 0.27 0.53
N ARG A 26 20.29 -0.80 0.98
CA ARG A 26 21.02 -1.72 0.08
C ARG A 26 20.06 -2.56 -0.77
N ALA A 27 18.93 -2.98 -0.23
CA ALA A 27 17.90 -3.69 -1.00
C ALA A 27 17.40 -2.83 -2.16
N TYR A 28 17.20 -1.53 -1.93
CA TYR A 28 16.86 -0.57 -2.99
C TYR A 28 17.95 -0.44 -4.05
N ALA A 29 19.22 -0.41 -3.66
CA ALA A 29 20.33 -0.37 -4.60
C ALA A 29 20.37 -1.61 -5.50
N VAL A 30 20.05 -2.79 -4.95
CA VAL A 30 19.88 -4.03 -5.72
C VAL A 30 18.69 -3.90 -6.66
N ALA A 31 17.51 -3.48 -6.18
CA ALA A 31 16.31 -3.32 -7.00
C ALA A 31 16.56 -2.38 -8.20
N ARG A 32 17.23 -1.24 -7.97
CA ARG A 32 17.55 -0.22 -8.98
C ARG A 32 18.24 -0.79 -10.21
N ARG A 33 19.14 -1.76 -10.02
CA ARG A 33 19.88 -2.42 -11.12
C ARG A 33 18.96 -3.06 -12.17
N TYR A 34 17.76 -3.46 -11.77
CA TYR A 34 16.80 -4.18 -12.61
C TYR A 34 15.74 -3.28 -13.24
N ARG A 35 15.73 -1.96 -12.93
CA ARG A 35 14.73 -1.00 -13.44
C ARG A 35 13.29 -1.51 -13.26
N PRO A 36 12.87 -1.85 -12.03
CA PRO A 36 11.57 -2.45 -11.78
C PRO A 36 10.44 -1.46 -12.05
N LEU A 37 9.26 -1.98 -12.40
CA LEU A 37 8.04 -1.17 -12.45
C LEU A 37 7.56 -0.75 -11.07
N LEU A 38 7.71 -1.63 -10.07
CA LEU A 38 7.23 -1.44 -8.69
C LEU A 38 8.27 -1.94 -7.70
N VAL A 39 8.51 -1.13 -6.67
CA VAL A 39 9.20 -1.50 -5.43
C VAL A 39 8.38 -0.96 -4.27
N ASN A 40 8.14 -1.76 -3.24
CA ASN A 40 7.60 -1.27 -1.97
C ASN A 40 8.36 -1.88 -0.80
N THR A 41 8.42 -1.12 0.27
CA THR A 41 8.65 -1.66 1.61
C THR A 41 7.33 -2.22 2.14
N VAL A 42 7.39 -3.22 3.00
CA VAL A 42 6.27 -3.70 3.82
C VAL A 42 6.59 -3.36 5.26
N VAL A 43 6.15 -2.18 5.69
CA VAL A 43 6.52 -1.64 7.00
C VAL A 43 5.54 -2.16 8.06
N GLY A 44 6.05 -2.68 9.18
CA GLY A 44 5.23 -3.22 10.28
C GLY A 44 4.74 -4.66 10.10
N PHE A 45 5.14 -5.35 9.02
CA PHE A 45 4.66 -6.70 8.70
C PHE A 45 5.24 -7.81 9.57
N ILE A 46 6.50 -7.68 10.03
CA ILE A 46 7.17 -8.79 10.71
C ILE A 46 6.75 -8.87 12.18
N GLY A 47 6.91 -7.78 12.93
CA GLY A 47 6.57 -7.75 14.35
C GLY A 47 7.32 -6.70 15.17
N PRO A 48 6.95 -6.56 16.46
CA PRO A 48 7.49 -5.57 17.39
C PRO A 48 8.98 -5.76 17.69
N GLU A 49 9.54 -6.94 17.45
CA GLU A 49 10.97 -7.20 17.62
C GLU A 49 11.85 -6.42 16.64
N TYR A 50 11.27 -5.88 15.55
CA TYR A 50 11.95 -5.02 14.58
C TYR A 50 11.48 -3.57 14.65
N LEU A 51 10.17 -3.34 14.80
CA LEU A 51 9.53 -2.02 14.92
C LEU A 51 8.41 -2.12 15.97
N VAL A 52 8.65 -1.60 17.17
CA VAL A 52 7.81 -1.89 18.36
C VAL A 52 6.42 -1.28 18.27
N ASP A 53 6.34 -0.01 17.87
CA ASP A 53 5.15 0.83 18.01
C ASP A 53 4.80 1.59 16.73
N GLY A 54 3.61 2.19 16.69
CA GLY A 54 3.14 3.00 15.56
C GLY A 54 4.11 4.13 15.18
N LYS A 55 4.80 4.73 16.16
CA LYS A 55 5.79 5.78 15.90
C LYS A 55 7.01 5.27 15.13
N GLN A 56 7.52 4.08 15.48
CA GLN A 56 8.62 3.44 14.78
C GLN A 56 8.20 3.00 13.38
N ILE A 57 6.99 2.45 13.22
CA ILE A 57 6.44 2.08 11.91
C ILE A 57 6.31 3.32 11.00
N ILE A 58 5.73 4.41 11.52
CA ILE A 58 5.62 5.68 10.77
C ILE A 58 7.00 6.18 10.33
N ARG A 59 7.97 6.15 11.25
CA ARG A 59 9.32 6.62 10.97
C ARG A 59 9.99 5.77 9.89
N ALA A 60 9.94 4.44 10.02
CA ALA A 60 10.52 3.50 9.07
C ALA A 60 9.90 3.67 7.68
N GLY A 61 8.57 3.79 7.58
CA GLY A 61 7.90 3.98 6.29
C GLY A 61 8.34 5.26 5.57
N LEU A 62 8.55 6.36 6.32
CA LEU A 62 9.07 7.61 5.76
C LEU A 62 10.54 7.50 5.31
N GLU A 63 11.38 6.83 6.09
CA GLU A 63 12.79 6.60 5.77
C GLU A 63 12.94 5.74 4.51
N ASP A 64 12.19 4.65 4.45
CA ASP A 64 12.14 3.70 3.34
C ASP A 64 11.69 4.37 2.04
N HIS A 65 10.57 5.11 2.11
CA HIS A 65 10.07 5.86 0.97
C HIS A 65 11.08 6.91 0.48
N PHE A 66 11.68 7.68 1.39
CA PHE A 66 12.69 8.67 1.04
C PHE A 66 13.91 8.03 0.36
N CYS A 67 14.48 6.98 0.95
CA CYS A 67 15.66 6.29 0.41
C CYS A 67 15.37 5.65 -0.96
N GLY A 68 14.22 5.00 -1.13
CA GLY A 68 13.81 4.44 -2.42
C GLY A 68 13.68 5.52 -3.51
N LYS A 69 13.03 6.64 -3.19
CA LYS A 69 12.90 7.79 -4.11
C LYS A 69 14.25 8.42 -4.44
N LEU A 70 15.11 8.61 -3.46
CA LEU A 70 16.45 9.17 -3.65
C LEU A 70 17.30 8.33 -4.62
N LEU A 71 17.11 7.01 -4.60
CA LEU A 71 17.76 6.07 -5.52
C LEU A 71 17.07 5.96 -6.89
N GLY A 72 15.97 6.70 -7.10
CA GLY A 72 15.24 6.76 -8.37
C GLY A 72 14.29 5.58 -8.61
N LEU A 73 13.79 4.94 -7.55
CA LEU A 73 12.82 3.85 -7.66
C LEU A 73 11.37 4.34 -7.67
N PRO A 74 10.45 3.62 -8.34
CA PRO A 74 9.01 3.82 -8.20
C PRO A 74 8.53 3.23 -6.85
N MET A 75 8.85 3.95 -5.78
CA MET A 75 8.70 3.50 -4.40
C MET A 75 7.26 3.65 -3.87
N GLY A 76 6.63 2.51 -3.60
CA GLY A 76 5.40 2.38 -2.83
C GLY A 76 5.66 1.93 -1.39
N CYS A 77 4.58 1.70 -0.65
CA CYS A 77 4.64 1.21 0.72
C CYS A 77 3.38 0.38 0.99
N ASP A 78 3.55 -0.84 1.47
CA ASP A 78 2.47 -1.54 2.17
C ASP A 78 2.48 -1.06 3.62
N ILE A 79 1.44 -0.29 3.95
CA ILE A 79 1.29 0.44 5.21
C ILE A 79 0.51 -0.47 6.14
N CYS A 80 1.22 -1.12 7.05
CA CYS A 80 0.63 -2.23 7.77
C CYS A 80 1.17 -2.40 9.19
N TYR A 81 0.48 -3.23 9.97
CA TYR A 81 0.92 -3.64 11.29
C TYR A 81 0.39 -5.03 11.60
N THR A 82 1.03 -5.71 12.55
CA THR A 82 0.56 -6.98 13.09
C THR A 82 -0.09 -6.75 14.45
N SER A 83 -1.06 -7.59 14.82
CA SER A 83 -1.86 -7.39 16.03
C SER A 83 -1.11 -7.52 17.37
N HIS A 84 0.19 -7.82 17.32
CA HIS A 84 1.06 -7.92 18.50
C HIS A 84 2.10 -6.79 18.57
N ALA A 85 2.11 -5.85 17.61
CA ALA A 85 2.80 -4.58 17.73
C ALA A 85 1.97 -3.56 18.52
N GLU A 86 2.61 -2.58 19.15
CA GLU A 86 1.93 -1.46 19.81
C GLU A 86 1.51 -0.40 18.78
N ALA A 87 0.63 -0.81 17.86
CA ALA A 87 0.14 0.01 16.75
C ALA A 87 -1.33 -0.33 16.44
N ASP A 88 -2.04 0.61 15.83
CA ASP A 88 -3.42 0.42 15.38
C ASP A 88 -3.69 1.08 14.01
N SER A 89 -4.95 1.05 13.58
CA SER A 89 -5.36 1.65 12.30
C SER A 89 -5.15 3.16 12.25
N ASP A 90 -5.18 3.88 13.37
CA ASP A 90 -4.98 5.33 13.38
C ASP A 90 -3.52 5.67 13.03
N ASP A 91 -2.57 4.84 13.47
CA ASP A 91 -1.17 4.95 13.05
C ASP A 91 -1.00 4.72 11.54
N MET A 92 -1.74 3.77 10.96
CA MET A 92 -1.69 3.49 9.53
C MET A 92 -2.28 4.63 8.71
N ASP A 93 -3.39 5.22 9.15
CA ASP A 93 -4.00 6.39 8.51
C ASP A 93 -3.06 7.61 8.56
N ASN A 94 -2.40 7.81 9.70
CA ASN A 94 -1.35 8.83 9.83
C ASN A 94 -0.23 8.60 8.81
N LEU A 95 0.29 7.38 8.72
CA LEU A 95 1.36 7.04 7.78
C LEU A 95 0.92 7.22 6.32
N LEU A 96 -0.31 6.82 5.96
CA LEU A 96 -0.87 7.01 4.63
C LEU A 96 -0.88 8.48 4.22
N VAL A 97 -1.39 9.37 5.07
CA VAL A 97 -1.46 10.80 4.75
C VAL A 97 -0.06 11.39 4.60
N LEU A 98 0.88 11.00 5.47
CA LEU A 98 2.26 11.46 5.40
C LEU A 98 2.96 11.01 4.11
N LEU A 99 2.85 9.72 3.76
CA LEU A 99 3.46 9.16 2.55
C LEU A 99 2.81 9.70 1.27
N ALA A 100 1.48 9.80 1.23
CA ALA A 100 0.78 10.36 0.09
C ALA A 100 1.19 11.83 -0.15
N SER A 101 1.35 12.61 0.92
CA SER A 101 1.88 13.98 0.87
C SER A 101 3.34 14.02 0.40
N ALA A 102 4.14 13.01 0.72
CA ALA A 102 5.52 12.85 0.24
C ALA A 102 5.62 12.34 -1.22
N GLY A 103 4.50 12.07 -1.89
CA GLY A 103 4.47 11.62 -3.28
C GLY A 103 4.62 10.11 -3.46
N LEU A 104 4.06 9.31 -2.54
CA LEU A 104 3.97 7.85 -2.64
C LEU A 104 3.49 7.39 -4.02
N ASN A 105 4.16 6.41 -4.63
CA ASN A 105 3.75 5.89 -5.94
C ASN A 105 2.47 5.04 -5.87
N PHE A 106 2.40 4.16 -4.87
CA PHE A 106 1.27 3.27 -4.62
C PHE A 106 1.27 2.76 -3.18
N MET A 107 0.12 2.29 -2.74
CA MET A 107 -0.08 1.55 -1.50
C MET A 107 -0.85 0.26 -1.79
N MET A 108 -0.93 -0.64 -0.82
CA MET A 108 -1.76 -1.84 -0.89
C MET A 108 -3.21 -1.54 -0.54
N GLY A 109 -4.14 -2.33 -1.10
CA GLY A 109 -5.56 -2.21 -0.80
C GLY A 109 -6.11 -3.57 -0.48
N VAL A 110 -6.50 -3.78 0.78
CA VAL A 110 -7.05 -5.04 1.29
C VAL A 110 -8.54 -4.82 1.65
N PRO A 111 -9.45 -5.75 1.31
CA PRO A 111 -10.85 -5.63 1.70
C PRO A 111 -10.99 -5.47 3.22
N GLY A 112 -11.55 -4.33 3.66
CA GLY A 112 -11.72 -4.06 5.09
C GLY A 112 -10.41 -3.86 5.87
N ALA A 113 -9.29 -3.60 5.19
CA ALA A 113 -7.97 -3.46 5.81
C ALA A 113 -7.44 -4.72 6.53
N ASP A 114 -8.10 -5.87 6.39
CA ASP A 114 -7.79 -7.10 7.12
C ASP A 114 -7.39 -8.22 6.15
N ASP A 115 -6.12 -8.64 6.20
CA ASP A 115 -5.67 -9.80 5.44
C ASP A 115 -5.75 -11.05 6.31
N VAL A 116 -6.85 -11.78 6.17
CA VAL A 116 -7.14 -12.99 6.94
C VAL A 116 -6.18 -14.15 6.68
N MET A 117 -5.41 -14.11 5.58
CA MET A 117 -4.48 -15.18 5.22
C MET A 117 -3.08 -14.91 5.78
N LEU A 118 -2.63 -13.66 5.67
CA LEU A 118 -1.34 -13.21 6.20
C LEU A 118 -1.42 -12.77 7.66
N ASN A 119 -2.62 -12.61 8.21
CA ASN A 119 -2.93 -12.29 9.60
C ASN A 119 -2.27 -10.97 10.06
N TYR A 120 -2.46 -9.92 9.26
CA TYR A 120 -2.01 -8.56 9.54
C TYR A 120 -3.03 -7.55 8.97
N GLN A 121 -2.93 -6.30 9.42
CA GLN A 121 -3.79 -5.22 8.96
C GLN A 121 -3.01 -4.27 8.05
N SER A 122 -3.58 -3.89 6.91
CA SER A 122 -3.01 -2.98 5.90
C SER A 122 -4.00 -1.84 5.59
N THR A 123 -3.78 -1.05 4.55
CA THR A 123 -4.75 -0.08 4.04
C THR A 123 -5.83 -0.73 3.18
N SER A 124 -7.01 -0.11 3.15
CA SER A 124 -8.19 -0.58 2.44
C SER A 124 -8.41 0.08 1.07
N PHE A 125 -9.37 -0.44 0.31
CA PHE A 125 -9.81 0.22 -0.93
C PHE A 125 -10.38 1.63 -0.69
N HIS A 126 -10.98 1.88 0.48
CA HIS A 126 -11.56 3.18 0.82
C HIS A 126 -10.46 4.21 1.06
N ASP A 127 -9.35 3.79 1.65
CA ASP A 127 -8.24 4.68 2.01
C ASP A 127 -7.55 5.22 0.75
N ALA A 128 -7.51 4.40 -0.31
CA ALA A 128 -7.07 4.80 -1.63
C ALA A 128 -7.92 5.91 -2.25
N LEU A 129 -9.21 5.95 -1.94
CA LEU A 129 -10.15 6.96 -2.43
C LEU A 129 -10.06 8.21 -1.55
N PHE A 130 -9.99 8.03 -0.24
CA PHE A 130 -9.78 9.08 0.74
C PHE A 130 -8.53 9.89 0.42
N ALA A 131 -7.36 9.26 0.32
CA ALA A 131 -6.09 9.95 0.05
C ALA A 131 -6.13 10.74 -1.26
N ARG A 132 -6.75 10.17 -2.31
CA ARG A 132 -6.93 10.86 -3.60
C ARG A 132 -7.85 12.07 -3.50
N GLN A 133 -8.96 11.94 -2.79
CA GLN A 133 -9.89 13.05 -2.61
C GLN A 133 -9.30 14.16 -1.74
N LEU A 134 -8.62 13.78 -0.65
CA LEU A 134 -7.98 14.70 0.28
C LEU A 134 -6.90 15.55 -0.41
N LEU A 135 -6.04 14.91 -1.20
CA LEU A 135 -4.88 15.55 -1.82
C LEU A 135 -5.08 15.93 -3.29
N GLY A 136 -6.27 15.71 -3.86
CA GLY A 136 -6.56 15.99 -5.27
C GLY A 136 -5.77 15.12 -6.27
N LEU A 137 -5.36 13.92 -5.86
CA LEU A 137 -4.56 12.99 -6.67
C LEU A 137 -5.43 12.17 -7.63
N LYS A 138 -4.83 11.72 -8.73
CA LYS A 138 -5.49 10.88 -9.75
C LYS A 138 -4.91 9.46 -9.76
N ARG A 139 -5.64 8.50 -10.33
CA ARG A 139 -5.05 7.19 -10.68
C ARG A 139 -4.11 7.35 -11.89
N ALA A 140 -3.44 6.26 -12.25
CA ALA A 140 -2.77 6.16 -13.54
C ALA A 140 -3.74 6.54 -14.68
N PRO A 141 -3.33 7.36 -15.67
CA PRO A 141 -4.23 7.92 -16.67
C PRO A 141 -5.05 6.88 -17.43
N GLU A 142 -4.44 5.76 -17.80
CA GLU A 142 -5.07 4.67 -18.53
C GLU A 142 -6.17 4.01 -17.70
N PHE A 143 -5.93 3.86 -16.39
CA PHE A 143 -6.89 3.28 -15.45
C PHE A 143 -8.03 4.25 -15.14
N GLU A 144 -7.74 5.53 -14.95
CA GLU A 144 -8.77 6.56 -14.76
C GLU A 144 -9.71 6.63 -15.96
N ALA A 145 -9.17 6.65 -17.18
CA ALA A 145 -9.96 6.65 -18.40
C ALA A 145 -10.82 5.37 -18.52
N TRP A 146 -10.31 4.22 -18.08
CA TRP A 146 -11.07 2.97 -18.08
C TRP A 146 -12.23 3.00 -17.08
N LEU A 147 -12.01 3.49 -15.85
CA LEU A 147 -13.06 3.63 -14.84
C LEU A 147 -14.20 4.55 -15.31
N GLN A 148 -13.85 5.65 -16.00
CA GLN A 148 -14.83 6.56 -16.58
C GLN A 148 -15.63 5.90 -17.71
N ARG A 149 -14.98 5.14 -18.60
CA ARG A 149 -15.67 4.38 -19.66
C ARG A 149 -16.63 3.33 -19.10
N LEU A 150 -16.31 2.73 -17.96
CA LEU A 150 -17.20 1.78 -17.28
C LEU A 150 -18.34 2.44 -16.50
N GLY A 151 -18.38 3.76 -16.41
CA GLY A 151 -19.35 4.47 -15.56
C GLY A 151 -19.17 4.14 -14.09
N LEU A 152 -17.91 3.97 -13.63
CA LEU A 152 -17.60 3.81 -12.22
C LEU A 152 -17.22 5.15 -11.57
N THR A 153 -16.60 6.05 -12.32
CA THR A 153 -16.19 7.38 -11.88
C THR A 153 -16.73 8.49 -12.78
N ASP A 154 -16.90 9.68 -12.21
CA ASP A 154 -17.19 10.91 -12.96
C ASP A 154 -15.92 11.50 -13.61
N ALA A 155 -16.08 12.60 -14.35
CA ALA A 155 -14.96 13.31 -14.99
C ALA A 155 -13.94 13.89 -13.98
N HIS A 156 -14.32 14.01 -12.70
CA HIS A 156 -13.45 14.46 -11.61
C HIS A 156 -12.82 13.29 -10.84
N GLY A 157 -13.04 12.04 -11.27
CA GLY A 157 -12.50 10.83 -10.66
C GLY A 157 -13.23 10.36 -9.40
N ARG A 158 -14.36 10.98 -9.04
CA ARG A 158 -15.16 10.54 -7.89
C ARG A 158 -16.00 9.33 -8.26
N LEU A 159 -16.18 8.40 -7.33
CA LEU A 159 -17.04 7.25 -7.57
C LEU A 159 -18.50 7.70 -7.74
N LEU A 160 -19.17 7.17 -8.75
CA LEU A 160 -20.61 7.39 -8.92
C LEU A 160 -21.42 6.65 -7.83
N PRO A 161 -22.64 7.08 -7.47
CA PRO A 161 -23.49 6.36 -6.52
C PRO A 161 -23.81 4.93 -6.99
N SER A 162 -24.03 3.99 -6.06
CA SER A 162 -24.32 2.58 -6.38
C SER A 162 -25.44 2.36 -7.43
N PRO A 163 -26.60 3.05 -7.37
CA PRO A 163 -27.64 2.92 -8.40
C PRO A 163 -27.20 3.35 -9.81
N ALA A 164 -26.14 4.16 -9.88
CA ALA A 164 -25.55 4.68 -11.11
C ALA A 164 -24.28 3.90 -11.54
N ARG A 165 -23.99 2.73 -10.94
CA ARG A 165 -22.90 1.82 -11.34
C ARG A 165 -23.45 0.58 -12.08
N PRO A 166 -23.98 0.72 -13.30
CA PRO A 166 -24.65 -0.37 -14.01
C PRO A 166 -23.73 -1.57 -14.27
N ALA A 167 -22.42 -1.38 -14.36
CA ALA A 167 -21.45 -2.45 -14.63
C ALA A 167 -21.31 -3.48 -13.49
N LEU A 168 -21.36 -3.05 -12.22
CA LEU A 168 -21.30 -3.97 -11.06
C LEU A 168 -22.63 -4.70 -10.88
N ALA A 169 -23.76 -4.01 -11.01
CA ALA A 169 -25.07 -4.63 -10.89
C ALA A 169 -25.33 -5.65 -12.02
N ALA A 170 -24.99 -5.33 -13.27
CA ALA A 170 -25.27 -6.20 -14.42
C ALA A 170 -24.31 -7.39 -14.54
N SER A 171 -23.01 -7.23 -14.20
CA SER A 171 -22.01 -8.28 -14.41
C SER A 171 -22.03 -9.37 -13.32
N PHE A 172 -22.47 -9.03 -12.10
CA PHE A 172 -22.60 -10.00 -10.99
C PHE A 172 -24.01 -10.57 -10.84
N SER A 173 -25.04 -9.97 -11.46
CA SER A 173 -26.41 -10.50 -11.41
C SER A 173 -26.53 -11.97 -11.86
N PRO A 174 -25.84 -12.45 -12.91
CA PRO A 174 -25.85 -13.87 -13.28
C PRO A 174 -25.16 -14.80 -12.27
N LEU A 175 -24.27 -14.27 -11.42
CA LEU A 175 -23.55 -15.03 -10.39
C LEU A 175 -24.31 -15.05 -9.06
N LEU A 176 -25.15 -14.06 -8.80
CA LEU A 176 -25.99 -13.94 -7.60
C LEU A 176 -27.31 -14.70 -7.74
N HIS A 177 -27.81 -14.84 -8.96
CA HIS A 177 -28.94 -15.71 -9.28
C HIS A 177 -28.39 -17.03 -9.80
N GLY A 178 -28.18 -18.00 -8.91
CA GLY A 178 -27.84 -19.38 -9.30
C GLY A 178 -28.81 -19.94 -10.35
N PRO A 179 -28.45 -21.02 -11.07
CA PRO A 179 -29.28 -21.54 -12.16
C PRO A 179 -30.71 -21.77 -11.66
N ALA A 180 -31.67 -21.15 -12.35
CA ALA A 180 -33.08 -21.34 -12.06
C ALA A 180 -33.40 -22.84 -12.10
N ALA A 181 -33.89 -23.38 -10.98
CA ALA A 181 -34.41 -24.74 -10.88
C ALA A 181 -35.70 -24.88 -11.69
#